data_AF-A0A533ZGK9-F1
#
_entry.id   AF-A0A533ZGK9-F1
#
_cell.length_a   1.000
_cell.length_b   1.000
_cell.length_c   1.000
_cell.angle_alpha   90.00
_cell.angle_beta   90.00
_cell.angle_gamma   90.00
#
_symmetry.space_group_name_H-M   'P 1'
#
loop_
_entity.id
_entity.type
_entity.pdbx_description
1 polymer ?
#
loop_
_entity_poly.entity_id
_entity_poly.type
_entity_poly.pdbx_seq_one_letter_code
_entity_poly.pdbx_strand_id
1 'polypeptide(L)'
;MNMRLLILSLIALLGLGSMEAAEVNAGSSGDLSLGQEKQLLDQQHQALEQEELTLAQSYRQLLDQKRALLEQLRALNPKGGTTKDWNDLWENYHQYKVAKDEDDDEEDYKDKYNDKLKALGSKDVDKDGFKSKVEALLKALEAVRKQQDSLTQSFATHHSKIQQLDQDKKGHNQRTGRQ
;
A
#
# COMPACT_ATOMS: atom_id res chain seq x y z
N MET A 1 -17.73 -1.19 -8.73
CA MET A 1 -17.59 -0.28 -7.56
C MET A 1 -16.12 -0.28 -7.19
N ASN A 2 -15.37 0.75 -7.56
CA ASN A 2 -13.90 0.73 -7.62
C ASN A 2 -13.29 1.20 -6.29
N MET A 3 -12.52 0.34 -5.61
CA MET A 3 -11.77 0.67 -4.39
C MET A 3 -10.77 1.82 -4.55
N ARG A 4 -10.38 2.16 -5.78
CA ARG A 4 -9.55 3.35 -6.09
C ARG A 4 -10.25 4.69 -5.78
N LEU A 5 -11.58 4.73 -5.76
CA LEU A 5 -12.33 5.93 -5.38
C LEU A 5 -12.38 6.15 -3.86
N LEU A 6 -12.33 5.10 -3.05
CA LEU A 6 -12.40 5.22 -1.58
C LEU A 6 -11.15 5.83 -0.96
N ILE A 7 -9.97 5.57 -1.52
CA ILE A 7 -8.70 6.07 -0.99
C ILE A 7 -8.46 7.54 -1.41
N LEU A 8 -8.89 7.93 -2.62
CA LEU A 8 -8.84 9.33 -3.05
C LEU A 8 -9.88 10.21 -2.33
N SER A 9 -10.99 9.63 -1.88
CA SER A 9 -12.00 10.37 -1.09
C SER A 9 -11.59 10.62 0.36
N LEU A 10 -10.68 9.83 0.96
CA LEU A 10 -10.24 10.07 2.35
C LEU A 10 -9.22 11.21 2.47
N ILE A 11 -8.41 11.44 1.42
CA ILE A 11 -7.46 12.57 1.39
C ILE A 11 -8.20 13.91 1.18
N ALA A 12 -9.35 13.88 0.50
CA ALA A 12 -10.21 15.05 0.37
C ALA A 12 -11.05 15.34 1.64
N LEU A 13 -11.30 14.34 2.49
CA LEU A 13 -12.19 14.47 3.66
C LEU A 13 -11.50 14.88 4.97
N LEU A 14 -10.16 14.90 5.02
CA LEU A 14 -9.41 15.40 6.18
C LEU A 14 -9.06 16.90 6.12
N GLY A 15 -9.86 17.70 5.40
CA GLY A 15 -9.90 19.16 5.62
C GLY A 15 -8.94 20.00 4.80
N LEU A 16 -8.70 19.65 3.53
CA LEU A 16 -8.25 20.62 2.51
C LEU A 16 -9.45 21.09 1.70
N GLY A 17 -10.46 21.63 2.40
CA GLY A 17 -11.55 22.37 1.79
C GLY A 17 -11.08 23.79 1.49
N SER A 18 -10.95 24.12 0.21
CA SER A 18 -11.07 25.46 -0.36
C SER A 18 -10.30 26.59 0.34
N MET A 19 -9.05 26.81 -0.06
CA MET A 19 -8.64 28.19 -0.32
C MET A 19 -8.91 28.45 -1.80
N GLU A 20 -10.11 28.97 -2.08
CA GLU A 20 -10.34 29.76 -3.28
C GLU A 20 -9.17 30.73 -3.47
N ALA A 21 -8.76 30.87 -4.73
CA ALA A 21 -7.87 31.91 -5.19
C ALA A 21 -8.49 33.28 -4.89
N ALA A 22 -8.30 33.79 -3.67
CA ALA A 22 -8.39 35.21 -3.40
C ALA A 22 -7.12 35.82 -4.01
N GLU A 23 -7.29 36.64 -5.04
CA GLU A 23 -6.25 37.51 -5.58
C GLU A 23 -5.65 38.34 -4.44
N VAL A 24 -4.53 37.87 -3.88
CA VAL A 24 -3.74 38.67 -2.95
C VAL A 24 -2.82 39.53 -3.79
N ASN A 25 -3.32 40.73 -4.03
CA ASN A 25 -2.60 41.96 -4.32
C ASN A 25 -1.09 41.86 -3.98
N ALA A 26 -0.27 41.99 -5.02
CA ALA A 26 1.19 42.02 -4.93
C ALA A 26 1.64 43.16 -4.01
N GLY A 27 2.08 42.83 -2.79
CA GLY A 27 2.58 43.85 -1.87
C GLY A 27 2.75 43.45 -0.42
N SER A 28 3.33 42.29 -0.11
CA SER A 28 4.02 42.07 1.17
C SER A 28 4.81 40.77 1.10
N SER A 29 6.14 40.84 1.23
CA SER A 29 6.95 39.69 1.58
C SER A 29 6.56 39.26 3.00
N GLY A 30 5.51 38.44 3.09
CA GLY A 30 4.89 38.05 4.35
C GLY A 30 5.75 37.07 5.11
N ASP A 31 6.72 37.57 5.86
CA ASP A 31 7.36 36.82 6.93
C ASP A 31 6.28 36.45 7.95
N LEU A 32 5.99 35.14 8.09
CA LEU A 32 5.14 34.65 9.16
C LEU A 32 5.76 35.07 10.49
N SER A 33 4.95 35.56 11.44
CA SER A 33 5.47 35.80 12.78
C SER A 33 5.93 34.47 13.40
N LEU A 34 6.98 34.51 14.23
CA LEU A 34 7.52 33.30 14.88
C LEU A 34 6.45 32.54 15.70
N GLY A 35 5.41 33.22 16.18
CA GLY A 35 4.27 32.59 16.85
C GLY A 35 3.35 31.81 15.88
N GLN A 36 3.07 32.37 14.69
CA GLN A 36 2.30 31.70 13.65
C GLN A 36 3.06 30.51 13.07
N GLU A 37 4.38 30.64 12.88
CA GLU A 37 5.23 29.54 12.42
C GLU A 37 5.21 28.36 13.40
N LYS A 38 5.32 28.62 14.71
CA LYS A 38 5.21 27.55 15.72
C LYS A 38 3.87 26.83 15.65
N GLN A 39 2.77 27.58 15.58
CA GLN A 39 1.43 26.98 15.52
C GLN A 39 1.26 26.13 14.26
N LEU A 40 1.83 26.55 13.13
CA LEU A 40 1.81 25.78 11.89
C LEU A 40 2.62 24.48 12.03
N LEU A 41 3.81 24.53 12.62
CA LEU A 41 4.64 23.34 12.86
C LEU A 41 3.93 22.34 13.78
N ASP A 42 3.30 22.81 14.86
CA ASP A 42 2.54 21.96 15.79
C ASP A 42 1.32 21.32 15.09
N GLN A 43 0.62 22.05 14.22
CA GLN A 43 -0.48 21.53 13.41
C GLN A 43 -0.01 20.46 12.40
N GLN A 44 1.12 20.70 11.74
CA GLN A 44 1.71 19.73 10.81
C GLN A 44 2.12 18.44 11.52
N HIS A 45 2.64 18.54 12.75
CA HIS A 45 3.01 17.37 13.55
C HIS A 45 1.77 16.51 13.88
N GLN A 46 0.69 17.14 14.35
CA GLN A 46 -0.57 16.44 14.63
C GLN A 46 -1.16 15.78 13.38
N ALA A 47 -1.09 16.46 12.22
CA ALA A 47 -1.56 15.89 10.96
C ALA A 47 -0.74 14.66 10.56
N LEU A 48 0.59 14.71 10.70
CA LEU A 48 1.47 13.57 10.41
C LEU A 48 1.25 12.39 11.35
N GLU A 49 0.97 12.62 12.63
CA GLU A 49 0.61 11.55 13.59
C GLU A 49 -0.69 10.83 13.15
N GLN A 50 -1.70 11.58 12.70
CA GLN A 50 -2.94 10.99 12.18
C GLN A 50 -2.72 10.26 10.85
N GLU A 51 -1.86 10.79 9.99
CA GLU A 51 -1.45 10.13 8.74
C GLU A 51 -0.79 8.77 9.06
N GLU A 52 0.11 8.71 10.04
CA GLU A 52 0.79 7.47 10.44
C GLU A 52 -0.19 6.40 10.92
N LEU A 53 -1.14 6.79 11.78
CA LEU A 53 -2.18 5.88 12.28
C LEU A 53 -3.02 5.32 11.13
N THR A 54 -3.36 6.16 10.15
CA THR A 54 -4.13 5.76 8.96
C THR A 54 -3.34 4.81 8.07
N LEU A 55 -2.04 5.08 7.84
CA LEU A 55 -1.15 4.21 7.08
C LEU A 55 -1.00 2.84 7.77
N ALA A 56 -0.81 2.82 9.09
CA ALA A 56 -0.68 1.59 9.87
C ALA A 56 -1.98 0.76 9.86
N GLN A 57 -3.14 1.40 9.98
CA GLN A 57 -4.44 0.73 9.87
C GLN A 57 -4.64 0.12 8.49
N SER A 58 -4.32 0.86 7.43
CA SER A 58 -4.41 0.39 6.05
C SER A 58 -3.51 -0.81 5.81
N TYR A 59 -2.28 -0.79 6.35
CA TYR A 59 -1.33 -1.90 6.21
C TYR A 59 -1.85 -3.18 6.89
N ARG A 60 -2.41 -3.06 8.09
CA ARG A 60 -3.03 -4.19 8.81
C ARG A 60 -4.19 -4.79 8.02
N GLN A 61 -5.06 -3.95 7.46
CA GLN A 61 -6.17 -4.41 6.62
C GLN A 61 -5.68 -5.19 5.40
N LEU A 62 -4.61 -4.74 4.73
CA LEU A 62 -4.02 -5.47 3.60
C LEU A 62 -3.44 -6.83 4.02
N LEU A 63 -2.80 -6.92 5.20
CA LEU A 63 -2.33 -8.19 5.73
C LEU A 63 -3.47 -9.18 5.99
N ASP A 64 -4.58 -8.70 6.54
CA ASP A 64 -5.76 -9.52 6.81
C ASP A 64 -6.44 -9.96 5.50
N GLN A 65 -6.54 -9.08 4.50
CA GLN A 65 -7.01 -9.43 3.16
C GLN A 65 -6.12 -10.50 2.50
N LYS A 66 -4.79 -10.35 2.58
CA LYS A 66 -3.84 -11.34 2.06
C LYS A 66 -4.04 -12.70 2.72
N ARG A 67 -4.20 -12.74 4.06
CA ARG A 67 -4.46 -13.98 4.81
C ARG A 67 -5.77 -14.63 4.36
N ALA A 68 -6.86 -13.87 4.28
CA ALA A 68 -8.15 -14.37 3.86
C ALA A 68 -8.13 -14.95 2.43
N LEU A 69 -7.40 -14.32 1.50
CA LEU A 69 -7.24 -14.84 0.13
C LEU A 69 -6.43 -16.14 0.09
N LEU A 70 -5.37 -16.27 0.89
CA LEU A 70 -4.60 -17.51 1.00
C LEU A 70 -5.42 -18.64 1.64
N GLU A 71 -6.30 -18.31 2.59
CA GLU A 71 -7.25 -19.28 3.16
C GLU A 71 -8.29 -19.73 2.13
N GLN A 72 -8.80 -18.80 1.31
CA GLN A 72 -9.71 -19.14 0.20
C GLN A 72 -9.05 -20.07 -0.81
N LEU A 73 -7.78 -19.83 -1.17
CA LEU A 73 -7.00 -20.73 -2.04
C LEU A 73 -6.94 -22.13 -1.45
N ARG A 74 -6.59 -22.25 -0.15
CA ARG A 74 -6.54 -23.55 0.53
C ARG A 74 -7.90 -24.24 0.57
N ALA A 75 -8.96 -23.47 0.75
CA ALA A 75 -10.33 -23.99 0.79
C ALA A 75 -10.79 -24.58 -0.55
N LEU A 76 -10.18 -24.20 -1.68
CA LEU A 76 -10.50 -24.79 -2.99
C LEU A 76 -10.13 -26.28 -3.07
N ASN A 77 -9.07 -26.70 -2.38
CA ASN A 77 -8.77 -28.11 -2.20
C ASN A 77 -8.12 -28.36 -0.82
N PRO A 78 -8.91 -28.56 0.24
CA PRO A 78 -8.41 -28.71 1.61
C PRO A 78 -7.52 -29.94 1.82
N LYS A 79 -7.62 -30.94 0.95
CA LYS A 79 -6.78 -32.15 0.93
C LYS A 79 -5.63 -32.05 -0.08
N GLY A 80 -5.57 -30.96 -0.84
CA GLY A 80 -4.71 -30.78 -2.00
C GLY A 80 -3.30 -30.30 -1.74
N GLY A 81 -2.95 -29.99 -0.48
CA GLY A 81 -1.63 -29.46 -0.16
C GLY A 81 -1.61 -28.77 1.20
N THR A 82 -0.41 -28.50 1.69
CA THR A 82 -0.17 -27.75 2.92
C THR A 82 -0.27 -26.24 2.68
N THR A 83 -0.32 -25.45 3.75
CA THR A 83 -0.19 -23.98 3.69
C THR A 83 1.00 -23.54 2.85
N LYS A 84 2.12 -24.25 2.99
CA LYS A 84 3.35 -23.94 2.27
C LYS A 84 3.17 -24.12 0.76
N ASP A 85 2.50 -25.20 0.32
CA ASP A 85 2.31 -25.49 -1.10
C ASP A 85 1.47 -24.41 -1.80
N TRP A 86 0.43 -23.90 -1.12
CA TRP A 86 -0.39 -22.80 -1.62
C TRP A 86 0.36 -21.46 -1.63
N ASN A 87 1.20 -21.19 -0.63
CA ASN A 87 2.07 -20.01 -0.63
C ASN A 87 3.10 -20.09 -1.75
N ASP A 88 3.71 -21.26 -1.97
CA ASP A 88 4.66 -21.46 -3.04
C ASP A 88 4.00 -21.27 -4.42
N LEU A 89 2.77 -21.75 -4.60
CA LEU A 89 2.02 -21.51 -5.83
C LEU A 89 1.84 -20.01 -6.07
N TRP A 90 1.47 -19.27 -5.03
CA TRP A 90 1.36 -17.82 -5.07
C TRP A 90 2.68 -17.14 -5.45
N GLU A 91 3.79 -17.49 -4.80
CA GLU A 91 5.09 -16.89 -5.12
C GLU A 91 5.55 -17.21 -6.55
N ASN A 92 5.35 -18.43 -7.04
CA ASN A 92 5.69 -18.77 -8.43
C ASN A 92 4.81 -18.03 -9.44
N TYR A 93 3.52 -17.88 -9.15
CA TYR A 93 2.62 -17.06 -9.99
C TYR A 93 3.08 -15.61 -10.04
N HIS A 94 3.45 -15.03 -8.89
CA HIS A 94 3.94 -13.66 -8.82
C HIS A 94 5.24 -13.49 -9.62
N GLN A 95 6.23 -14.36 -9.40
CA GLN A 95 7.48 -14.34 -10.15
C GLN A 95 7.25 -14.47 -11.65
N TYR A 96 6.37 -15.37 -12.07
CA TYR A 96 5.93 -15.49 -13.47
C TYR A 96 5.38 -14.17 -14.02
N LYS A 97 4.61 -13.41 -13.24
CA LYS A 97 4.07 -12.10 -13.66
C LYS A 97 5.13 -11.02 -13.73
N VAL A 98 6.05 -10.97 -12.78
CA VAL A 98 7.16 -10.00 -12.78
C VAL A 98 8.10 -10.29 -13.95
N ALA A 99 8.55 -11.53 -14.09
CA ALA A 99 9.37 -12.03 -15.20
C ALA A 99 8.78 -11.67 -16.58
N LYS A 100 7.46 -11.85 -16.73
CA LYS A 100 6.72 -11.46 -17.93
C LYS A 100 6.73 -9.95 -18.18
N ASP A 101 6.66 -9.14 -17.13
CA ASP A 101 6.67 -7.69 -17.25
C ASP A 101 8.10 -7.14 -17.49
N GLU A 102 9.14 -7.94 -17.20
CA GLU A 102 10.57 -7.58 -17.29
C GLU A 102 11.33 -8.26 -18.46
N ASP A 103 10.65 -9.03 -19.31
CA ASP A 103 11.23 -9.82 -20.43
C ASP A 103 12.37 -10.77 -19.99
N ASP A 104 12.32 -11.30 -18.77
CA ASP A 104 13.37 -12.12 -18.15
C ASP A 104 12.83 -13.50 -17.74
N ASP A 105 13.55 -14.60 -18.03
CA ASP A 105 13.30 -16.00 -17.63
C ASP A 105 11.80 -16.44 -17.39
N GLU A 106 10.85 -15.97 -18.23
CA GLU A 106 9.40 -16.17 -18.05
C GLU A 106 9.01 -17.66 -18.05
N GLU A 107 9.66 -18.46 -18.89
CA GLU A 107 9.31 -19.87 -19.12
C GLU A 107 9.51 -20.74 -17.86
N ASP A 108 10.61 -20.57 -17.15
CA ASP A 108 10.95 -21.36 -15.96
C ASP A 108 9.94 -21.16 -14.81
N TYR A 109 9.49 -19.92 -14.59
CA TYR A 109 8.50 -19.61 -13.55
C TYR A 109 7.11 -20.05 -13.94
N LYS A 110 6.75 -19.94 -15.22
CA LYS A 110 5.48 -20.41 -15.75
C LYS A 110 5.32 -21.91 -15.60
N ASP A 111 6.37 -22.67 -15.90
CA ASP A 111 6.34 -24.13 -15.79
C ASP A 111 6.24 -24.58 -14.33
N LYS A 112 7.04 -23.99 -13.42
CA LYS A 112 6.93 -24.25 -11.98
C LYS A 112 5.53 -23.92 -11.42
N TYR A 113 4.93 -22.83 -11.88
CA TYR A 113 3.54 -22.48 -11.54
C TYR A 113 2.56 -23.56 -12.01
N ASN A 114 2.64 -23.98 -13.28
CA ASN A 114 1.74 -24.98 -13.84
C ASN A 114 1.88 -26.34 -13.14
N ASP A 115 3.11 -26.76 -12.83
CA ASP A 115 3.38 -28.01 -12.11
C ASP A 115 2.81 -27.99 -10.70
N LYS A 116 3.01 -26.90 -9.96
CA LYS A 116 2.42 -26.73 -8.61
C LYS A 116 0.90 -26.68 -8.67
N LEU A 117 0.32 -25.97 -9.64
CA LEU A 117 -1.13 -25.92 -9.82
C LEU A 117 -1.72 -27.33 -10.07
N LYS A 118 -1.05 -28.12 -10.91
CA LYS A 118 -1.43 -29.50 -11.21
C LYS A 118 -1.32 -30.41 -9.99
N ALA A 119 -0.27 -30.24 -9.18
CA ALA A 119 -0.08 -30.98 -7.93
C ALA A 119 -1.16 -30.65 -6.87
N LEU A 120 -1.60 -29.40 -6.82
CA LEU A 120 -2.64 -28.91 -5.90
C LEU A 120 -4.07 -29.23 -6.38
N GLY A 121 -4.24 -29.53 -7.67
CA GLY A 121 -5.52 -29.95 -8.25
C GLY A 121 -5.94 -31.35 -7.79
N SER A 122 -7.23 -31.55 -7.53
CA SER A 122 -7.79 -32.89 -7.31
C SER A 122 -8.22 -33.51 -8.64
N LYS A 123 -8.17 -34.86 -8.72
CA LYS A 123 -8.69 -35.62 -9.87
C LYS A 123 -10.21 -35.50 -10.02
N ASP A 124 -10.91 -35.17 -8.94
CA ASP A 124 -12.39 -35.15 -8.87
C ASP A 124 -12.98 -33.76 -9.11
N VAL A 125 -12.15 -32.74 -9.36
CA VAL A 125 -12.59 -31.36 -9.57
C VAL A 125 -12.47 -31.03 -11.06
N ASP A 126 -13.48 -30.32 -11.58
CA ASP A 126 -13.40 -29.72 -12.91
C ASP A 126 -12.12 -28.89 -13.03
N LYS A 127 -11.21 -29.33 -13.91
CA LYS A 127 -9.85 -28.78 -14.04
C LYS A 127 -9.87 -27.32 -14.50
N ASP A 128 -10.78 -26.99 -15.42
CA ASP A 128 -10.85 -25.66 -16.00
C ASP A 128 -11.51 -24.68 -15.02
N GLY A 129 -12.58 -25.12 -14.35
CA GLY A 129 -13.22 -24.38 -13.27
C GLY A 129 -12.31 -24.15 -12.07
N PHE A 130 -11.53 -25.15 -11.66
CA PHE A 130 -10.55 -25.03 -10.57
C PHE A 130 -9.44 -24.04 -10.93
N LYS A 131 -8.80 -24.22 -12.09
CA LYS A 131 -7.75 -23.32 -12.58
C LYS A 131 -8.23 -21.87 -12.62
N SER A 132 -9.42 -21.64 -13.18
CA SER A 132 -9.98 -20.28 -13.29
C SER A 132 -10.20 -19.62 -11.91
N LYS A 133 -10.69 -20.37 -10.91
CA LYS A 133 -10.86 -19.86 -9.54
C LYS A 133 -9.52 -19.55 -8.86
N VAL A 134 -8.54 -20.46 -9.02
CA VAL A 134 -7.18 -20.25 -8.49
C VAL A 134 -6.56 -19.01 -9.11
N GLU A 135 -6.59 -18.86 -10.44
CA GLU A 135 -6.06 -17.68 -11.12
C GLU A 135 -6.75 -16.38 -10.69
N ALA A 136 -8.06 -16.40 -10.45
CA ALA A 136 -8.78 -15.23 -9.95
C ALA A 136 -8.29 -14.80 -8.55
N LEU A 137 -8.09 -15.76 -7.64
CA LEU A 137 -7.58 -15.50 -6.29
C LEU A 137 -6.11 -15.04 -6.32
N LEU A 138 -5.29 -15.63 -7.20
CA LEU A 138 -3.89 -15.21 -7.40
C LEU A 138 -3.81 -13.78 -7.96
N LYS A 139 -4.68 -13.40 -8.90
CA LYS A 139 -4.80 -12.00 -9.36
C LYS A 139 -5.22 -11.05 -8.24
N ALA A 140 -6.10 -11.47 -7.33
CA ALA A 140 -6.48 -10.67 -6.18
C ALA A 140 -5.30 -10.48 -5.20
N LEU A 141 -4.51 -11.53 -4.95
CA LEU A 141 -3.28 -11.46 -4.14
C LEU A 141 -2.25 -10.50 -4.75
N GLU A 142 -2.12 -10.50 -6.08
CA GLU A 142 -1.27 -9.56 -6.82
C GLU A 142 -1.71 -8.10 -6.62
N ALA A 143 -3.01 -7.85 -6.68
CA ALA A 143 -3.55 -6.52 -6.41
C ALA A 143 -3.26 -6.06 -4.97
N VAL A 144 -3.40 -6.96 -3.98
CA VAL A 144 -3.07 -6.67 -2.58
C VAL A 144 -1.58 -6.38 -2.42
N ARG A 145 -0.69 -7.16 -3.05
CA ARG A 145 0.75 -6.91 -3.01
C ARG A 145 1.12 -5.54 -3.58
N LYS A 146 0.57 -5.18 -4.75
CA LYS A 146 0.76 -3.84 -5.34
C LYS A 146 0.29 -2.71 -4.44
N GLN A 147 -0.80 -2.91 -3.69
CA GLN A 147 -1.24 -1.95 -2.66
C GLN A 147 -0.28 -1.89 -1.47
N GLN A 148 0.29 -3.01 -1.03
CA GLN A 148 1.32 -3.03 0.01
C GLN A 148 2.60 -2.30 -0.41
N ASP A 149 3.04 -2.47 -1.66
CA ASP A 149 4.22 -1.79 -2.19
C ASP A 149 4.01 -0.27 -2.23
N SER A 150 2.85 0.17 -2.73
CA SER A 150 2.46 1.58 -2.72
C SER A 150 2.35 2.17 -1.31
N LEU A 151 1.86 1.38 -0.35
CA LEU A 151 1.78 1.81 1.04
C LEU A 151 3.16 1.88 1.70
N THR A 152 4.08 0.98 1.34
CA THR A 152 5.48 1.00 1.77
C THR A 152 6.19 2.27 1.27
N GLN A 153 5.95 2.66 0.02
CA GLN A 153 6.43 3.94 -0.50
C GLN A 153 5.82 5.13 0.26
N SER A 154 4.53 5.06 0.61
CA SER A 154 3.85 6.10 1.38
C SER A 154 4.46 6.26 2.79
N PHE A 155 4.83 5.17 3.46
CA PHE A 155 5.58 5.22 4.72
C PHE A 155 6.96 5.87 4.56
N ALA A 156 7.68 5.57 3.48
CA ALA A 156 8.98 6.21 3.22
C ALA A 156 8.83 7.73 3.02
N THR A 157 7.81 8.16 2.27
CA THR A 157 7.48 9.58 2.10
C THR A 157 7.08 10.23 3.43
N HIS A 158 6.21 9.59 4.20
CA HIS A 158 5.78 10.07 5.52
C HIS A 158 6.97 10.24 6.48
N HIS A 159 7.87 9.26 6.53
CA HIS A 159 9.09 9.34 7.33
C HIS A 159 9.98 10.53 6.92
N SER A 160 10.11 10.79 5.62
CA SER A 160 10.84 11.96 5.12
C SER A 160 10.18 13.28 5.55
N LYS A 161 8.84 13.37 5.55
CA LYS A 161 8.12 14.56 6.05
C LYS A 161 8.39 14.80 7.53
N ILE A 162 8.41 13.75 8.35
CA ILE A 162 8.74 13.86 9.78
C ILE A 162 10.16 14.40 9.95
N GLN A 163 11.14 13.85 9.25
CA GLN A 163 12.52 14.31 9.32
C GLN A 163 12.66 15.79 8.94
N GLN A 164 11.92 16.24 7.92
CA GLN A 164 11.90 17.65 7.54
C GLN A 164 11.28 18.51 8.63
N LEU A 165 10.13 18.10 9.18
CA LEU A 165 9.45 18.84 10.23
C LEU A 165 10.30 18.97 11.51
N ASP A 166 11.06 17.94 11.85
CA ASP A 166 12.03 17.96 12.95
C ASP A 166 13.16 18.96 12.70
N GLN A 167 13.63 19.09 11.46
CA GLN A 167 14.64 20.09 11.08
C GLN A 167 14.07 21.50 11.15
N ASP A 168 12.85 21.71 10.66
CA ASP A 168 12.17 23.00 10.67
C ASP A 168 11.93 23.47 12.12
N LYS A 169 11.51 22.54 13.00
CA LYS A 169 11.35 22.79 14.44
C LYS A 169 12.67 23.15 15.12
N LYS A 170 13.76 22.46 14.80
CA LYS A 170 15.11 22.82 15.28
C LYS A 170 15.52 24.21 14.80
N GLY A 171 15.29 24.53 13.53
CA GLY A 171 15.58 25.84 12.95
C GLY A 171 14.74 26.97 13.57
N HIS A 172 13.47 26.71 13.88
CA HIS A 172 12.59 27.64 14.60
C HIS A 172 13.08 27.90 16.04
N ASN A 173 13.44 26.85 16.77
CA ASN A 173 13.98 26.93 18.12
C ASN A 173 15.27 27.76 18.18
N GLN A 174 16.18 27.56 17.21
CA GLN A 174 17.40 28.37 17.08
C GLN A 174 17.09 29.85 16.84
N ARG A 175 16.15 30.16 15.94
CA ARG A 175 15.73 31.55 15.64
C ARG A 175 15.03 32.23 16.82
N THR A 176 14.32 31.47 17.67
CA THR A 176 13.62 31.99 18.84
C THR A 176 14.45 32.01 20.12
N GLY A 177 15.71 31.56 20.09
CA GLY A 177 16.58 31.48 21.26
C GLY A 177 16.11 30.48 22.32
N ARG A 178 15.22 29.55 21.97
CA ARG A 178 14.77 28.47 22.83
C ARG A 178 15.58 27.21 22.49
N GLN A 179 16.53 26.87 23.36
CA GLN A 179 17.22 25.57 23.30
C GLN A 179 16.37 24.47 23.94
#